data_AF-C6LI05-F1
#
_entry.id   AF-C6LI05-F1
#
_cell.length_a   1.000
_cell.length_b   1.000
_cell.length_c   1.000
_cell.angle_alpha   90.00
_cell.angle_beta   90.00
_cell.angle_gamma   90.00
#
_symmetry.space_group_name_H-M   'P 1'
#
loop_
_entity.id
_entity.type
_entity.pdbx_description
1 polymer ?
#
loop_
_entity_poly.entity_id
_entity_poly.type
_entity_poly.pdbx_seq_one_letter_code
_entity_poly.pdbx_strand_id
1 'polypeptide(L)'
;MRKHFAYVTAFALASSLTFPSTVYAALEDDGFTAVPEICEGEELTLTESVVDISFTDRDKDVGYGEYTELVLSDEEILADGEALSGENAAGGIQVSQEEHIVTITEEGVYLLSGTLSDGQIIVDAEDTAKVQLVLDNVDIHCENHAAMWIKSADKVFLTLADGSENVVSDGGQADTEASGDEHADADGAIFSKADLTIQGTGSLTVNGNYKHGIVSKDDLVITGGNLNVTAVENCLAGKDAVKIADGTINLKADQHAIKAKNEDDTQQGNVYLEGGSITASAVEDGINATGSIVMNGGELELTVQDDGIHSDKDLVIYGGVINIPQSYEGLEGHRITIFGGTLDVVSTDDGMNASGGSESQEEEAFAKQFRQDGGRMQMSEKPEEETMPENGEFPESEEIPENGEAPEKPEEGTMPENGEFPESGEIPENSETLEKPEEGAAPEIPENGTMSEMPRGGMHGGRNGGMQWQEGMGRGGMDSDSEAYIRICGGNIQVEAEGDGLDSNGYFYMEGGTVLVAGPVGGGDSALDYGLEAEASGGTLVAAGSSGMAQGFSQSSSQGNFLHNFSESIPAESIISLKTGDGEEIVSWRCQKAFQSVVITSPELTEGNTYVLTAGDEEVEIDL
;
A
#
# COMPACT_ATOMS: atom_id res chain seq x y z
N MET A 1 -68.84 14.05 -8.10
CA MET A 1 -68.23 14.39 -6.79
C MET A 1 -67.48 13.16 -6.29
N ARG A 2 -66.13 13.23 -6.23
CA ARG A 2 -65.20 12.79 -5.16
C ARG A 2 -65.78 11.83 -4.09
N LYS A 3 -65.15 10.73 -3.62
CA LYS A 3 -63.73 10.35 -3.36
C LYS A 3 -63.69 8.86 -2.89
N HIS A 4 -62.72 8.04 -3.30
CA HIS A 4 -61.57 7.48 -2.52
C HIS A 4 -61.58 5.94 -2.42
N PHE A 5 -60.49 5.34 -2.90
CA PHE A 5 -60.07 3.94 -2.78
C PHE A 5 -59.19 3.79 -1.52
N ALA A 6 -59.25 2.63 -0.87
CA ALA A 6 -58.22 2.15 0.05
C ALA A 6 -58.04 0.64 -0.16
N TYR A 7 -56.78 0.25 -0.41
CA TYR A 7 -56.29 -1.12 -0.56
C TYR A 7 -55.91 -1.70 0.82
N VAL A 8 -56.18 -2.99 1.05
CA VAL A 8 -55.37 -3.85 1.94
C VAL A 8 -55.26 -5.23 1.29
N THR A 9 -54.01 -5.66 1.13
CA THR A 9 -53.50 -6.83 0.42
C THR A 9 -53.62 -8.12 1.24
N ALA A 10 -53.78 -9.25 0.54
CA ALA A 10 -53.94 -10.59 1.10
C ALA A 10 -52.61 -11.37 1.10
N PHE A 11 -52.38 -12.11 2.19
CA PHE A 11 -51.32 -13.10 2.39
C PHE A 11 -51.45 -14.30 1.43
N ALA A 12 -50.33 -14.76 0.87
CA ALA A 12 -50.24 -16.04 0.17
C ALA A 12 -49.12 -16.90 0.79
N LEU A 13 -49.46 -18.14 1.17
CA LEU A 13 -48.56 -19.22 1.55
C LEU A 13 -47.74 -19.69 0.33
N ALA A 14 -46.45 -19.99 0.54
CA ALA A 14 -45.66 -20.84 -0.35
C ALA A 14 -45.02 -21.98 0.45
N SER A 15 -45.15 -23.20 -0.06
CA SER A 15 -44.68 -24.45 0.55
C SER A 15 -43.20 -24.70 0.30
N SER A 16 -42.53 -25.26 1.30
CA SER A 16 -41.14 -25.73 1.29
C SER A 16 -40.88 -26.89 0.31
N LEU A 17 -39.91 -26.70 -0.56
CA LEU A 17 -39.19 -27.75 -1.29
C LEU A 17 -37.70 -27.57 -0.95
N THR A 18 -37.13 -28.55 -0.26
CA THR A 18 -35.71 -28.60 0.11
C THR A 18 -34.91 -29.30 -0.98
N PHE A 19 -33.90 -28.62 -1.52
CA PHE A 19 -32.73 -29.22 -2.16
C PHE A 19 -31.52 -29.03 -1.23
N PRO A 20 -30.53 -29.94 -1.19
CA PRO A 20 -29.32 -29.71 -0.42
C PRO A 20 -28.45 -28.72 -1.20
N SER A 21 -28.49 -27.45 -0.78
CA SER A 21 -27.41 -26.51 -1.07
C SER A 21 -26.40 -26.68 0.06
N THR A 22 -25.20 -27.17 -0.25
CA THR A 22 -24.02 -26.97 0.59
C THR A 22 -23.65 -25.50 0.50
N VAL A 23 -24.29 -24.71 1.34
CA VAL A 23 -23.96 -23.32 1.60
C VAL A 23 -22.85 -23.33 2.66
N TYR A 24 -21.69 -22.80 2.31
CA TYR A 24 -20.70 -22.33 3.28
C TYR A 24 -21.37 -21.22 4.10
N ALA A 25 -21.74 -21.53 5.34
CA ALA A 25 -22.33 -20.58 6.26
C ALA A 25 -21.69 -20.71 7.65
N ALA A 26 -21.17 -19.57 8.09
CA ALA A 26 -21.00 -19.10 9.46
C ALA A 26 -20.10 -19.88 10.44
N LEU A 27 -19.08 -19.19 10.93
CA LEU A 27 -18.58 -19.38 12.30
C LEU A 27 -18.89 -18.10 13.08
N GLU A 28 -19.59 -18.28 14.20
CA GLU A 28 -20.04 -17.26 15.15
C GLU A 28 -18.95 -16.90 16.16
N ASP A 29 -19.01 -15.65 16.63
CA ASP A 29 -18.58 -15.01 17.89
C ASP A 29 -17.60 -15.71 18.86
N ASP A 30 -16.69 -14.87 19.38
CA ASP A 30 -15.85 -15.03 20.58
C ASP A 30 -14.40 -15.51 20.38
N GLY A 31 -13.52 -14.57 20.02
CA GLY A 31 -12.09 -14.63 20.32
C GLY A 31 -11.26 -15.52 19.39
N PHE A 32 -10.96 -15.02 18.20
CA PHE A 32 -9.95 -15.60 17.33
C PHE A 32 -8.70 -14.73 17.37
N THR A 33 -7.64 -15.20 18.02
CA THR A 33 -6.29 -14.82 17.60
C THR A 33 -6.08 -15.45 16.23
N ALA A 34 -6.06 -14.64 15.18
CA ALA A 34 -5.52 -15.08 13.89
C ALA A 34 -4.05 -15.45 14.12
N VAL A 35 -3.81 -16.73 14.37
CA VAL A 35 -2.55 -17.36 14.01
C VAL A 35 -2.85 -17.99 12.66
N PRO A 36 -2.12 -17.63 11.59
CA PRO A 36 -2.43 -18.13 10.25
C PRO A 36 -2.44 -19.66 10.24
N GLU A 37 -3.40 -20.26 9.54
CA GLU A 37 -3.10 -21.51 8.82
C GLU A 37 -2.01 -21.13 7.82
N ILE A 38 -0.79 -21.47 8.20
CA ILE A 38 0.44 -21.08 7.53
C ILE A 38 0.39 -21.63 6.10
N CYS A 39 0.54 -20.75 5.09
CA CYS A 39 1.15 -21.11 3.79
C CYS A 39 2.32 -22.07 4.10
N GLU A 40 2.28 -23.33 3.65
CA GLU A 40 2.99 -24.49 4.21
C GLU A 40 4.12 -24.20 5.25
N GLY A 41 3.76 -23.96 6.51
CA GLY A 41 4.67 -24.10 7.65
C GLY A 41 5.79 -23.06 7.85
N GLU A 42 5.83 -21.94 7.12
CA GLU A 42 6.80 -20.86 7.38
C GLU A 42 6.18 -19.67 8.14
N GLU A 43 6.76 -19.33 9.30
CA GLU A 43 6.39 -18.12 10.04
C GLU A 43 6.71 -16.89 9.19
N LEU A 44 5.67 -16.13 8.81
CA LEU A 44 5.84 -14.92 8.00
C LEU A 44 6.73 -13.94 8.77
N THR A 45 7.93 -13.71 8.26
CA THR A 45 8.89 -12.78 8.84
C THR A 45 8.87 -11.51 7.99
N LEU A 46 8.53 -10.38 8.61
CA LEU A 46 8.51 -9.10 7.92
C LEU A 46 9.94 -8.64 7.56
N THR A 47 10.09 -7.98 6.42
CA THR A 47 11.36 -7.46 5.93
C THR A 47 11.68 -6.17 6.67
N GLU A 48 12.69 -6.21 7.54
CA GLU A 48 13.20 -5.03 8.24
C GLU A 48 12.12 -4.17 8.93
N SER A 49 10.98 -4.75 9.34
CA SER A 49 9.87 -4.06 10.01
C SER A 49 9.52 -4.75 11.31
N VAL A 50 9.23 -3.96 12.34
CA VAL A 50 8.67 -4.44 13.61
C VAL A 50 7.32 -3.79 13.81
N VAL A 51 6.27 -4.47 13.34
CA VAL A 51 4.90 -4.01 13.48
C VAL A 51 4.39 -4.37 14.87
N ASP A 52 4.21 -3.37 15.74
CA ASP A 52 3.55 -3.58 17.03
C ASP A 52 2.04 -3.76 16.83
N ILE A 53 1.61 -5.01 16.86
CA ILE A 53 0.20 -5.41 16.73
C ILE A 53 -0.59 -5.32 18.05
N SER A 54 0.03 -4.86 19.14
CA SER A 54 -0.60 -4.82 20.46
C SER A 54 -1.20 -3.45 20.78
N PHE A 55 -2.28 -3.44 21.56
CA PHE A 55 -2.81 -2.23 22.18
C PHE A 55 -2.66 -2.38 23.68
N THR A 56 -2.22 -1.33 24.38
CA THR A 56 -2.11 -1.39 25.83
C THR A 56 -3.49 -1.39 26.48
N ASP A 57 -3.59 -1.93 27.70
CA ASP A 57 -4.83 -1.85 28.49
C ASP A 57 -5.30 -0.39 28.65
N ARG A 58 -4.36 0.56 28.67
CA ARG A 58 -4.68 1.98 28.82
C ARG A 58 -5.23 2.58 27.52
N ASP A 59 -4.81 2.11 26.35
CA ASP A 59 -5.36 2.57 25.06
C ASP A 59 -6.82 2.17 24.87
N LYS A 60 -7.26 1.11 25.57
CA LYS A 60 -8.63 0.59 25.54
C LYS A 60 -9.47 1.10 26.71
N ASP A 61 -8.87 1.78 27.69
CA ASP A 61 -9.54 2.26 28.89
C ASP A 61 -10.15 3.65 28.68
N VAL A 62 -11.38 3.66 28.16
CA VAL A 62 -12.19 4.86 27.95
C VAL A 62 -12.70 5.50 29.24
N GLY A 63 -12.46 4.88 30.39
CA GLY A 63 -12.89 5.41 31.68
C GLY A 63 -12.18 6.72 32.00
N TYR A 64 -12.94 7.66 32.54
CA TYR A 64 -12.42 8.88 33.17
C TYR A 64 -13.12 9.09 34.51
N GLY A 65 -12.31 9.23 35.56
CA GLY A 65 -12.73 9.29 36.95
C GLY A 65 -12.69 10.71 37.51
N GLU A 66 -11.93 10.93 38.58
CA GLU A 66 -11.66 12.29 39.06
C GLU A 66 -11.00 13.10 37.94
N TYR A 67 -11.60 14.24 37.62
CA TYR A 67 -11.16 15.14 36.56
C TYR A 67 -11.20 16.59 37.04
N THR A 68 -10.46 17.44 36.35
CA THR A 68 -10.62 18.90 36.40
C THR A 68 -11.54 19.32 35.24
N GLU A 69 -12.64 20.00 35.54
CA GLU A 69 -13.56 20.49 34.50
C GLU A 69 -12.99 21.77 33.88
N LEU A 70 -12.95 21.84 32.55
CA LEU A 70 -12.55 23.00 31.76
C LEU A 70 -13.69 23.42 30.84
N VAL A 71 -14.27 24.59 31.10
CA VAL A 71 -15.31 25.18 30.24
C VAL A 71 -14.69 26.29 29.42
N LEU A 72 -14.68 26.09 28.10
CA LEU A 72 -14.04 26.95 27.11
C LEU A 72 -15.03 28.00 26.60
N SER A 73 -14.61 29.26 26.59
CA SER A 73 -15.31 30.35 25.89
C SER A 73 -14.34 31.47 25.53
N ASP A 74 -14.63 32.19 24.44
CA ASP A 74 -13.88 33.40 24.04
C ASP A 74 -13.96 34.53 25.08
N GLU A 75 -14.98 34.53 25.94
CA GLU A 75 -15.14 35.56 26.97
C GLU A 75 -14.34 35.23 28.23
N GLU A 76 -14.42 33.97 28.68
CA GLU A 76 -13.84 33.52 29.94
C GLU A 76 -13.68 31.98 29.96
N ILE A 77 -12.47 31.51 30.25
CA ILE A 77 -12.21 30.09 30.54
C ILE A 77 -12.39 29.80 32.04
N LEU A 78 -13.17 28.77 32.36
CA LEU A 78 -13.44 28.32 33.73
C LEU A 78 -12.76 26.99 34.02
N ALA A 79 -12.21 26.85 35.22
CA ALA A 79 -11.81 25.56 35.79
C ALA A 79 -12.62 25.26 37.04
N ASP A 80 -13.28 24.09 37.08
CA ASP A 80 -14.19 23.67 38.16
C ASP A 80 -15.22 24.75 38.54
N GLY A 81 -15.72 25.48 37.53
CA GLY A 81 -16.70 26.55 37.67
C GLY A 81 -16.14 27.89 38.16
N GLU A 82 -14.83 28.01 38.37
CA GLU A 82 -14.16 29.24 38.78
C GLU A 82 -13.34 29.82 37.62
N ALA A 83 -13.42 31.14 37.43
CA ALA A 83 -12.68 31.83 36.38
C ALA A 83 -11.17 31.78 36.65
N LEU A 84 -10.41 31.39 35.63
CA LEU A 84 -8.95 31.39 35.71
C LEU A 84 -8.40 32.79 35.42
N SER A 85 -7.77 33.41 36.43
CA SER A 85 -7.16 34.73 36.30
C SER A 85 -5.64 34.69 36.56
N GLY A 86 -4.84 34.95 35.51
CA GLY A 86 -3.38 35.08 35.55
C GLY A 86 -2.60 33.83 35.14
N GLU A 87 -1.32 33.99 34.80
CA GLU A 87 -0.38 32.96 34.29
C GLU A 87 -0.14 31.75 35.22
N ASN A 88 -0.75 31.70 36.41
CA ASN A 88 -0.63 30.59 37.35
C ASN A 88 -2.03 30.23 37.87
N ALA A 89 -2.82 29.54 37.06
CA ALA A 89 -4.03 28.89 37.55
C ALA A 89 -3.62 27.69 38.43
N ALA A 90 -4.43 27.41 39.45
CA ALA A 90 -4.18 26.29 40.35
C ALA A 90 -4.42 24.96 39.61
N GLY A 91 -3.65 23.91 39.94
CA GLY A 91 -3.92 22.53 39.48
C GLY A 91 -3.37 22.18 38.08
N GLY A 92 -2.15 22.64 37.76
CA GLY A 92 -1.46 22.25 36.52
C GLY A 92 -2.02 22.87 35.25
N ILE A 93 -2.83 23.93 35.35
CA ILE A 93 -3.39 24.65 34.20
C ILE A 93 -2.81 26.07 34.17
N GLN A 94 -2.51 26.57 32.99
CA GLN A 94 -2.19 27.97 32.73
C GLN A 94 -3.12 28.49 31.63
N VAL A 95 -3.54 29.76 31.73
CA VAL A 95 -4.44 30.36 30.74
C VAL A 95 -3.95 31.74 30.31
N SER A 96 -3.88 31.96 29.00
CA SER A 96 -3.80 33.28 28.38
C SER A 96 -5.20 33.66 27.89
N GLN A 97 -5.90 34.53 28.65
CA GLN A 97 -7.25 34.97 28.26
C GLN A 97 -7.25 35.91 27.05
N GLU A 98 -6.12 36.60 26.79
CA GLU A 98 -5.98 37.51 25.64
C GLU A 98 -5.79 36.74 24.33
N GLU A 99 -5.10 35.60 24.38
CA GLU A 99 -4.78 34.76 23.23
C GLU A 99 -5.65 33.49 23.17
N HIS A 100 -6.58 33.32 24.11
CA HIS A 100 -7.44 32.15 24.26
C HIS A 100 -6.66 30.82 24.30
N ILE A 101 -5.53 30.80 25.02
CA ILE A 101 -4.67 29.62 25.17
C ILE A 101 -4.91 28.98 26.53
N VAL A 102 -5.12 27.66 26.54
CA VAL A 102 -5.11 26.82 27.74
C VAL A 102 -3.92 25.87 27.67
N THR A 103 -3.03 25.93 28.65
CA THR A 103 -1.87 25.03 28.75
C THR A 103 -2.03 24.10 29.95
N ILE A 104 -1.96 22.80 29.69
CA ILE A 104 -1.96 21.72 30.68
C ILE A 104 -0.51 21.31 30.92
N THR A 105 -0.09 21.33 32.19
CA THR A 105 1.32 21.21 32.62
C THR A 105 1.55 20.07 33.61
N GLU A 106 0.49 19.41 34.08
CA GLU A 106 0.56 18.29 35.02
C GLU A 106 -0.14 17.05 34.47
N GLU A 107 0.28 15.88 34.94
CA GLU A 107 -0.43 14.63 34.71
C GLU A 107 -1.84 14.70 35.31
N GLY A 108 -2.86 14.28 34.55
CA GLY A 108 -4.23 14.30 35.04
C GLY A 108 -5.27 14.03 33.97
N VAL A 109 -6.53 14.06 34.40
CA VAL A 109 -7.71 13.96 33.53
C VAL A 109 -8.40 15.31 33.49
N TYR A 110 -8.65 15.81 32.29
CA TYR A 110 -9.24 17.12 32.05
C TYR A 110 -10.49 16.94 31.18
N LEU A 111 -11.65 17.34 31.69
CA LEU A 111 -12.92 17.29 30.96
C LEU A 111 -13.17 18.64 30.29
N LEU A 112 -13.07 18.69 28.96
CA LEU A 112 -13.22 19.91 28.18
C LEU A 112 -14.61 19.97 27.56
N SER A 113 -15.22 21.15 27.62
CA SER A 113 -16.48 21.47 26.95
C SER A 113 -16.50 22.92 26.49
N GLY A 114 -17.36 23.29 25.53
CA GLY A 114 -17.52 24.67 25.08
C GLY A 114 -16.71 25.02 23.84
N THR A 115 -16.47 26.31 23.60
CA THR A 115 -15.97 26.79 22.30
C THR A 115 -14.80 27.76 22.46
N LEU A 116 -13.77 27.62 21.63
CA LEU A 116 -12.78 28.66 21.36
C LEU A 116 -12.81 28.97 19.86
N SER A 117 -13.23 30.17 19.48
CA SER A 117 -13.36 30.55 18.06
C SER A 117 -12.04 30.95 17.40
N ASP A 118 -11.04 31.32 18.21
CA ASP A 118 -9.63 31.48 17.82
C ASP A 118 -8.77 31.30 19.07
N GLY A 119 -8.46 30.05 19.42
CA GLY A 119 -7.74 29.68 20.62
C GLY A 119 -7.14 28.28 20.53
N GLN A 120 -6.31 27.93 21.51
CA GLN A 120 -5.47 26.74 21.46
C GLN A 120 -5.46 25.99 22.79
N ILE A 121 -5.45 24.66 22.71
CA ILE A 121 -5.15 23.78 23.84
C ILE A 121 -3.72 23.25 23.68
N ILE A 122 -2.88 23.47 24.69
CA ILE A 122 -1.49 23.01 24.72
C ILE A 122 -1.32 21.97 25.84
N VAL A 123 -0.61 20.88 25.59
CA VAL A 123 -0.10 19.98 26.63
C VAL A 123 1.42 20.11 26.68
N ASP A 124 1.94 20.65 27.77
CA ASP A 124 3.37 20.84 28.05
C ASP A 124 3.67 20.33 29.48
N ALA A 125 3.47 19.02 29.66
CA ALA A 125 3.68 18.32 30.92
C ALA A 125 5.09 17.69 30.98
N GLU A 126 5.42 17.03 32.09
CA GLU A 126 6.66 16.24 32.16
C GLU A 126 6.66 15.13 31.09
N ASP A 127 7.83 14.78 30.55
CA ASP A 127 8.00 13.74 29.52
C ASP A 127 7.68 12.32 30.01
N THR A 128 7.38 12.16 31.30
CA THR A 128 6.86 10.92 31.90
C THR A 128 5.35 10.96 32.18
N ALA A 129 4.69 12.09 31.92
CA ALA A 129 3.30 12.31 32.31
C ALA A 129 2.30 11.70 31.32
N LYS A 130 1.24 11.09 31.84
CA LYS A 130 0.11 10.58 31.03
C LYS A 130 -1.13 11.45 31.17
N VAL A 131 -1.42 12.27 30.17
CA VAL A 131 -2.52 13.24 30.21
C VAL A 131 -3.73 12.69 29.46
N GLN A 132 -4.92 12.76 30.05
CA GLN A 132 -6.18 12.43 29.39
C GLN A 132 -7.02 13.69 29.20
N LEU A 133 -7.31 14.02 27.95
CA LEU A 133 -8.25 15.07 27.56
C LEU A 133 -9.56 14.40 27.17
N VAL A 134 -10.60 14.61 27.97
CA VAL A 134 -11.95 14.12 27.68
C VAL A 134 -12.70 15.23 26.95
N LEU A 135 -13.08 14.97 25.70
CA LEU A 135 -13.78 15.93 24.85
C LEU A 135 -15.29 15.70 24.97
N ASP A 136 -16.02 16.68 25.52
CA ASP A 136 -17.47 16.64 25.71
C ASP A 136 -18.14 17.90 25.14
N ASN A 137 -18.39 17.85 23.83
CA ASN A 137 -18.99 18.93 23.03
C ASN A 137 -18.07 20.16 22.96
N VAL A 138 -16.82 19.93 22.57
CA VAL A 138 -15.86 21.01 22.29
C VAL A 138 -15.94 21.47 20.84
N ASP A 139 -15.71 22.76 20.61
CA ASP A 139 -15.48 23.34 19.28
C ASP A 139 -14.27 24.27 19.36
N ILE A 140 -13.12 23.83 18.84
CA ILE A 140 -11.84 24.52 19.01
C ILE A 140 -11.30 24.86 17.61
N HIS A 141 -11.16 26.16 17.35
CA HIS A 141 -10.52 26.68 16.16
C HIS A 141 -9.30 27.50 16.54
N CYS A 142 -8.20 27.36 15.81
CA CYS A 142 -7.03 28.23 15.92
C CYS A 142 -6.63 28.75 14.54
N GLU A 143 -6.66 30.06 14.32
CA GLU A 143 -6.41 30.64 13.00
C GLU A 143 -4.95 30.44 12.56
N ASN A 144 -4.01 30.48 13.52
CA ASN A 144 -2.59 30.62 13.22
C ASN A 144 -1.72 29.41 13.59
N HIS A 145 -2.25 28.41 14.29
CA HIS A 145 -1.49 27.24 14.75
C HIS A 145 -2.38 26.00 14.81
N ALA A 146 -1.81 24.85 15.20
CA ALA A 146 -2.60 23.68 15.60
C ALA A 146 -3.58 24.06 16.71
N ALA A 147 -4.86 23.70 16.59
CA ALA A 147 -5.85 23.96 17.65
C ALA A 147 -5.58 23.12 18.91
N MET A 148 -5.02 21.93 18.75
CA MET A 148 -4.51 21.12 19.86
C MET A 148 -3.05 20.78 19.63
N TRP A 149 -2.18 21.25 20.51
CA TRP A 149 -0.73 21.08 20.42
C TRP A 149 -0.17 20.36 21.64
N ILE A 150 0.18 19.09 21.48
CA ILE A 150 0.85 18.29 22.50
C ILE A 150 2.36 18.48 22.31
N LYS A 151 2.93 19.39 23.10
CA LYS A 151 4.34 19.76 23.08
C LYS A 151 5.20 18.76 23.84
N SER A 152 4.75 18.31 25.02
CA SER A 152 5.46 17.32 25.83
C SER A 152 4.53 16.55 26.76
N ALA A 153 4.67 15.23 26.75
CA ALA A 153 4.08 14.24 27.64
C ALA A 153 4.76 12.88 27.34
N ASP A 154 4.55 11.85 28.17
CA ASP A 154 4.82 10.45 27.78
C ASP A 154 3.77 9.99 26.76
N LYS A 155 2.50 10.25 27.07
CA LYS A 155 1.36 9.86 26.24
C LYS A 155 0.15 10.74 26.51
N VAL A 156 -0.59 11.08 25.46
CA VAL A 156 -1.87 11.80 25.57
C VAL A 156 -3.02 10.94 25.06
N PHE A 157 -4.10 10.93 25.83
CA PHE A 157 -5.35 10.25 25.48
C PHE A 157 -6.43 11.29 25.18
N LEU A 158 -6.94 11.32 23.94
CA LEU A 158 -8.15 12.04 23.57
C LEU A 158 -9.33 11.09 23.71
N THR A 159 -10.09 11.26 24.79
CA THR A 159 -11.29 10.44 25.05
C THR A 159 -12.53 11.18 24.57
N LEU A 160 -13.20 10.65 23.55
CA LEU A 160 -14.46 11.17 23.03
C LEU A 160 -15.61 10.72 23.93
N ALA A 161 -16.16 11.65 24.72
CA ALA A 161 -17.22 11.34 25.66
C ALA A 161 -18.46 10.76 24.95
N ASP A 162 -19.17 9.83 25.58
CA ASP A 162 -20.31 9.16 24.96
C ASP A 162 -21.39 10.17 24.52
N GLY A 163 -21.80 10.09 23.26
CA GLY A 163 -22.79 10.99 22.67
C GLY A 163 -22.33 12.44 22.45
N SER A 164 -21.06 12.76 22.69
CA SER A 164 -20.50 14.08 22.39
C SER A 164 -20.25 14.30 20.90
N GLU A 165 -20.34 15.55 20.46
CA GLU A 165 -19.93 16.00 19.12
C GLU A 165 -18.81 17.04 19.26
N ASN A 166 -17.59 16.67 18.89
CA ASN A 166 -16.42 17.51 19.06
C ASN A 166 -15.89 17.99 17.71
N VAL A 167 -15.42 19.23 17.65
CA VAL A 167 -14.84 19.84 16.44
C VAL A 167 -13.48 20.44 16.79
N VAL A 168 -12.47 20.15 15.96
CA VAL A 168 -11.14 20.74 16.04
C VAL A 168 -10.71 21.20 14.64
N SER A 169 -10.18 22.42 14.52
CA SER A 169 -9.75 22.95 13.22
C SER A 169 -8.63 23.97 13.32
N ASP A 170 -7.73 23.98 12.34
CA ASP A 170 -6.76 25.07 12.15
C ASP A 170 -7.25 26.07 11.08
N GLY A 171 -6.61 27.24 10.96
CA GLY A 171 -6.95 28.29 9.99
C GLY A 171 -6.22 28.20 8.64
N GLY A 172 -5.43 27.16 8.39
CA GLY A 172 -4.67 27.03 7.13
C GLY A 172 -3.37 27.82 7.09
N GLN A 173 -2.69 27.91 8.24
CA GLN A 173 -1.55 28.78 8.55
C GLN A 173 -0.74 29.27 7.32
N ALA A 174 -0.70 30.59 7.15
CA ALA A 174 0.10 31.25 6.13
C ALA A 174 1.59 31.13 6.48
N ASP A 175 2.28 30.27 5.74
CA ASP A 175 3.73 30.21 5.50
C ASP A 175 4.55 31.25 6.27
N THR A 176 4.81 30.96 7.54
CA THR A 176 5.76 31.71 8.36
C THR A 176 6.82 30.75 8.83
N GLU A 177 7.68 30.33 7.89
CA GLU A 177 9.02 29.79 8.18
C GLU A 177 9.93 30.85 8.84
N ALA A 178 9.43 31.52 9.88
CA ALA A 178 10.25 32.31 10.77
C ALA A 178 11.07 31.32 11.60
N SER A 179 12.29 31.04 11.13
CA SER A 179 13.28 30.24 11.86
C SER A 179 13.34 30.68 13.34
N GLY A 180 12.92 29.81 14.25
CA GLY A 180 12.86 30.07 15.69
C GLY A 180 11.45 30.09 16.31
N ASP A 181 10.38 29.90 15.53
CA ASP A 181 9.04 29.61 16.06
C ASP A 181 9.02 28.21 16.70
N GLU A 182 8.47 28.10 17.92
CA GLU A 182 8.34 26.82 18.63
C GLU A 182 7.24 25.91 18.05
N HIS A 183 6.34 26.47 17.25
CA HIS A 183 5.32 25.76 16.47
C HIS A 183 5.80 25.34 15.08
N ALA A 184 7.06 25.61 14.70
CA ALA A 184 7.54 25.41 13.33
C ALA A 184 7.42 23.96 12.80
N ASP A 185 7.31 22.98 13.70
CA ASP A 185 7.12 21.56 13.35
C ASP A 185 5.67 21.09 13.44
N ALA A 186 4.75 21.91 13.97
CA ALA A 186 3.34 21.57 14.08
C ALA A 186 2.65 21.66 12.71
N ASP A 187 2.36 20.51 12.13
CA ASP A 187 1.86 20.36 10.76
C ASP A 187 0.45 19.74 10.70
N GLY A 188 -0.31 19.73 11.80
CA GLY A 188 -1.71 19.30 11.79
C GLY A 188 -2.60 20.05 12.77
N ALA A 189 -3.91 20.02 12.53
CA ALA A 189 -4.91 20.66 13.41
C ALA A 189 -4.89 20.08 14.83
N ILE A 190 -4.65 18.77 14.95
CA ILE A 190 -4.23 18.10 16.17
C ILE A 190 -2.81 17.60 15.93
N PHE A 191 -1.86 18.08 16.73
CA PHE A 191 -0.46 17.72 16.57
C PHE A 191 0.14 17.27 17.90
N SER A 192 0.83 16.13 17.89
CA SER A 192 1.52 15.59 19.06
C SER A 192 2.97 15.27 18.79
N LYS A 193 3.84 15.70 19.72
CA LYS A 193 5.25 15.27 19.81
C LYS A 193 5.45 13.96 20.60
N ALA A 194 4.38 13.46 21.22
CA ALA A 194 4.35 12.23 22.01
C ALA A 194 3.33 11.25 21.43
N ASP A 195 3.30 10.02 21.95
CA ASP A 195 2.23 9.06 21.67
C ASP A 195 0.84 9.67 21.85
N LEU A 196 -0.02 9.47 20.86
CA LEU A 196 -1.40 9.96 20.87
C LEU A 196 -2.37 8.80 20.74
N THR A 197 -3.33 8.72 21.66
CA THR A 197 -4.44 7.75 21.57
C THR A 197 -5.78 8.44 21.50
N ILE A 198 -6.59 8.08 20.51
CA ILE A 198 -7.99 8.50 20.39
C ILE A 198 -8.88 7.31 20.73
N GLN A 199 -9.80 7.52 21.66
CA GLN A 199 -10.64 6.45 22.21
C GLN A 199 -12.01 6.99 22.63
N GLY A 200 -12.95 6.11 22.97
CA GLY A 200 -14.31 6.49 23.37
C GLY A 200 -15.33 6.27 22.26
N THR A 201 -16.58 6.66 22.50
CA THR A 201 -17.72 6.41 21.57
C THR A 201 -18.31 7.69 20.99
N GLY A 202 -17.86 8.86 21.43
CA GLY A 202 -18.26 10.16 20.87
C GLY A 202 -17.77 10.39 19.44
N SER A 203 -18.15 11.53 18.88
CA SER A 203 -17.75 11.98 17.56
C SER A 203 -16.65 13.04 17.62
N LEU A 204 -15.73 13.01 16.67
CA LEU A 204 -14.69 14.02 16.45
C LEU A 204 -14.65 14.39 14.97
N THR A 205 -14.87 15.66 14.68
CA THR A 205 -14.63 16.25 13.36
C THR A 205 -13.35 17.06 13.39
N VAL A 206 -12.40 16.76 12.50
CA VAL A 206 -11.13 17.48 12.38
C VAL A 206 -11.01 18.10 10.99
N ASN A 207 -10.72 19.40 10.93
CA ASN A 207 -10.43 20.11 9.69
C ASN A 207 -8.98 20.63 9.72
N GLY A 208 -8.08 19.89 9.08
CA GLY A 208 -6.69 20.28 8.85
C GLY A 208 -6.59 21.16 7.61
N ASN A 209 -6.76 22.46 7.75
CA ASN A 209 -6.73 23.40 6.62
C ASN A 209 -5.30 23.81 6.25
N TYR A 210 -4.30 23.54 7.09
CA TYR A 210 -2.89 23.85 6.81
C TYR A 210 -2.23 22.72 6.02
N LYS A 211 -2.13 21.55 6.65
CA LYS A 211 -1.54 20.34 6.06
C LYS A 211 -2.34 19.13 6.55
N HIS A 212 -1.95 18.55 7.67
CA HIS A 212 -2.51 17.30 8.15
C HIS A 212 -3.72 17.50 9.07
N GLY A 213 -4.52 16.46 9.23
CA GLY A 213 -5.61 16.43 10.21
C GLY A 213 -5.07 16.17 11.62
N ILE A 214 -4.66 14.93 11.86
CA ILE A 214 -4.19 14.42 13.15
C ILE A 214 -2.79 13.84 12.99
N VAL A 215 -1.84 14.35 13.77
CA VAL A 215 -0.43 13.99 13.67
C VAL A 215 0.11 13.53 15.02
N SER A 216 0.85 12.42 15.01
CA SER A 216 1.75 12.01 16.09
C SER A 216 3.17 11.89 15.55
N LYS A 217 4.16 12.44 16.25
CA LYS A 217 5.59 12.22 15.96
C LYS A 217 6.13 10.93 16.57
N ASP A 218 5.28 10.16 17.24
CA ASP A 218 5.49 8.77 17.67
C ASP A 218 4.31 7.92 17.15
N ASP A 219 3.71 7.06 17.98
CA ASP A 219 2.53 6.27 17.61
C ASP A 219 1.26 7.12 17.60
N LEU A 220 0.42 6.93 16.57
CA LEU A 220 -0.98 7.35 16.55
C LEU A 220 -1.86 6.11 16.71
N VAL A 221 -2.59 6.03 17.81
CA VAL A 221 -3.45 4.90 18.16
C VAL A 221 -4.91 5.33 18.17
N ILE A 222 -5.79 4.56 17.51
CA ILE A 222 -7.24 4.76 17.52
C ILE A 222 -7.88 3.48 18.00
N THR A 223 -8.64 3.53 19.09
CA THR A 223 -9.32 2.34 19.65
C THR A 223 -10.84 2.41 19.59
N GLY A 224 -11.39 3.51 19.10
CA GLY A 224 -12.82 3.69 18.86
C GLY A 224 -13.18 5.13 18.51
N GLY A 225 -14.49 5.38 18.35
CA GLY A 225 -15.07 6.70 18.11
C GLY A 225 -15.61 6.85 16.69
N ASN A 226 -16.31 7.96 16.45
CA ASN A 226 -16.73 8.37 15.10
C ASN A 226 -15.86 9.55 14.63
N LEU A 227 -14.89 9.29 13.77
CA LEU A 227 -13.93 10.28 13.32
C LEU A 227 -14.29 10.74 11.91
N ASN A 228 -14.35 12.05 11.71
CA ASN A 228 -14.56 12.68 10.40
C ASN A 228 -13.42 13.66 10.17
N VAL A 229 -12.43 13.29 9.36
CA VAL A 229 -11.22 14.08 9.16
C VAL A 229 -11.14 14.55 7.71
N THR A 230 -10.98 15.86 7.52
CA THR A 230 -10.64 16.45 6.22
C THR A 230 -9.30 17.17 6.36
N ALA A 231 -8.38 16.93 5.43
CA ALA A 231 -7.04 17.50 5.47
C ALA A 231 -6.53 17.90 4.07
N VAL A 232 -5.73 18.96 3.99
CA VAL A 232 -5.05 19.41 2.76
C VAL A 232 -3.92 18.46 2.35
N GLU A 233 -3.30 17.79 3.31
CA GLU A 233 -2.37 16.70 3.06
C GLU A 233 -2.97 15.45 3.70
N ASN A 234 -2.24 14.81 4.63
CA ASN A 234 -2.67 13.55 5.23
C ASN A 234 -3.75 13.71 6.31
N CYS A 235 -4.78 12.86 6.32
CA CYS A 235 -5.78 12.91 7.40
C CYS A 235 -5.20 12.39 8.73
N LEU A 236 -4.67 11.17 8.72
CA LEU A 236 -4.02 10.54 9.87
C LEU A 236 -2.54 10.34 9.56
N ALA A 237 -1.66 10.90 10.39
CA ALA A 237 -0.21 10.76 10.23
C ALA A 237 0.44 10.30 11.54
N GLY A 238 1.12 9.17 11.51
CA GLY A 238 1.97 8.68 12.59
C GLY A 238 3.41 8.57 12.10
N LYS A 239 4.39 8.95 12.93
CA LYS A 239 5.79 8.73 12.56
C LYS A 239 6.14 7.25 12.72
N ASP A 240 5.89 6.70 13.89
CA ASP A 240 6.34 5.36 14.24
C ASP A 240 5.33 4.30 13.81
N ALA A 241 4.05 4.55 14.10
CA ALA A 241 2.96 3.77 13.58
C ALA A 241 1.64 4.54 13.52
N VAL A 242 0.73 4.06 12.68
CA VAL A 242 -0.72 4.29 12.82
C VAL A 242 -1.39 2.96 13.15
N LYS A 243 -2.06 2.88 14.29
CA LYS A 243 -2.67 1.64 14.80
C LYS A 243 -4.16 1.85 15.04
N ILE A 244 -5.02 1.08 14.37
CA ILE A 244 -6.48 1.21 14.48
C ILE A 244 -7.07 -0.11 14.98
N ALA A 245 -7.63 -0.08 16.19
CA ALA A 245 -8.30 -1.22 16.79
C ALA A 245 -9.75 -1.35 16.30
N ASP A 246 -10.48 -0.23 16.32
CA ASP A 246 -11.89 -0.12 16.00
C ASP A 246 -12.26 1.36 15.75
N GLY A 247 -13.49 1.63 15.31
CA GLY A 247 -14.04 2.95 15.08
C GLY A 247 -14.86 3.05 13.79
N THR A 248 -15.59 4.15 13.63
CA THR A 248 -16.16 4.56 12.33
C THR A 248 -15.39 5.78 11.86
N ILE A 249 -14.61 5.64 10.80
CA ILE A 249 -13.60 6.63 10.42
C ILE A 249 -13.85 7.03 8.96
N ASN A 250 -14.14 8.32 8.75
CA ASN A 250 -14.37 8.92 7.44
C ASN A 250 -13.24 9.92 7.15
N LEU A 251 -12.47 9.67 6.10
CA LEU A 251 -11.26 10.44 5.77
C LEU A 251 -11.37 11.08 4.39
N LYS A 252 -11.00 12.35 4.29
CA LYS A 252 -10.86 13.06 3.03
C LYS A 252 -9.54 13.84 2.99
N ALA A 253 -8.58 13.33 2.22
CA ALA A 253 -7.26 13.90 2.08
C ALA A 253 -7.04 14.44 0.67
N ASP A 254 -6.37 15.58 0.53
CA ASP A 254 -5.79 15.98 -0.76
C ASP A 254 -4.35 15.40 -0.95
N GLN A 255 -3.85 14.60 0.01
CA GLN A 255 -2.73 13.67 -0.14
C GLN A 255 -3.16 12.25 0.24
N HIS A 256 -2.58 11.60 1.27
CA HIS A 256 -2.93 10.24 1.71
C HIS A 256 -4.02 10.25 2.79
N ALA A 257 -4.91 9.26 2.84
CA ALA A 257 -5.86 9.19 3.95
C ALA A 257 -5.17 8.78 5.26
N ILE A 258 -4.36 7.73 5.23
CA ILE A 258 -3.55 7.24 6.35
C ILE A 258 -2.09 7.18 5.92
N LYS A 259 -1.20 7.83 6.66
CA LYS A 259 0.25 7.81 6.42
C LYS A 259 1.00 7.38 7.68
N ALA A 260 1.84 6.36 7.56
CA ALA A 260 2.89 6.09 8.54
C ALA A 260 4.25 6.29 7.89
N LYS A 261 5.12 7.11 8.49
CA LYS A 261 6.42 7.43 7.90
C LYS A 261 7.50 7.69 8.94
N ASN A 262 8.54 6.86 8.91
CA ASN A 262 9.75 7.06 9.69
C ASN A 262 10.99 6.96 8.77
N GLU A 263 11.77 8.03 8.68
CA GLU A 263 13.02 8.07 7.92
C GLU A 263 14.27 7.82 8.79
N ASP A 264 14.10 7.78 10.12
CA ASP A 264 15.16 7.64 11.10
C ASP A 264 15.39 6.17 11.52
N ASP A 265 14.31 5.39 11.65
CA ASP A 265 14.30 3.96 11.96
C ASP A 265 13.49 3.21 10.92
N THR A 266 14.17 2.41 10.09
CA THR A 266 13.54 1.64 9.02
C THR A 266 12.60 0.55 9.55
N GLN A 267 12.69 0.17 10.83
CA GLN A 267 11.76 -0.80 11.44
C GLN A 267 10.40 -0.22 11.82
N GLN A 268 10.27 1.11 11.77
CA GLN A 268 9.06 1.86 12.10
C GLN A 268 8.42 2.43 10.82
N GLY A 269 7.42 3.32 10.97
CA GLY A 269 6.62 3.84 9.85
C GLY A 269 5.57 2.83 9.40
N ASN A 270 5.00 2.06 10.32
CA ASN A 270 4.10 0.95 10.03
C ASN A 270 2.62 1.33 10.17
N VAL A 271 1.74 0.62 9.47
CA VAL A 271 0.29 0.69 9.72
C VAL A 271 -0.20 -0.67 10.22
N TYR A 272 -0.99 -0.66 11.29
CA TYR A 272 -1.66 -1.86 11.79
C TYR A 272 -3.16 -1.63 11.95
N LEU A 273 -3.96 -2.51 11.34
CA LEU A 273 -5.41 -2.50 11.41
C LEU A 273 -5.91 -3.79 12.06
N GLU A 274 -6.44 -3.71 13.29
CA GLU A 274 -7.15 -4.83 13.94
C GLU A 274 -8.58 -4.92 13.41
N GLY A 275 -9.23 -3.78 13.17
CA GLY A 275 -10.65 -3.68 12.80
C GLY A 275 -11.11 -2.25 12.47
N GLY A 276 -12.40 -2.00 12.69
CA GLY A 276 -13.07 -0.72 12.39
C GLY A 276 -13.72 -0.66 11.01
N SER A 277 -14.51 0.39 10.79
CA SER A 277 -15.14 0.74 9.50
C SER A 277 -14.50 2.03 9.00
N ILE A 278 -13.76 1.95 7.90
CA ILE A 278 -12.95 3.04 7.36
C ILE A 278 -13.43 3.35 5.94
N THR A 279 -13.86 4.59 5.71
CA THR A 279 -14.16 5.10 4.37
C THR A 279 -13.21 6.24 4.07
N ALA A 280 -12.48 6.15 2.97
CA ALA A 280 -11.48 7.15 2.61
C ALA A 280 -11.59 7.58 1.14
N SER A 281 -11.41 8.87 0.93
CA SER A 281 -11.08 9.43 -0.39
C SER A 281 -9.78 10.22 -0.32
N ALA A 282 -8.86 9.94 -1.23
CA ALA A 282 -7.52 10.52 -1.25
C ALA A 282 -7.10 10.90 -2.69
N VAL A 283 -6.19 11.85 -2.83
CA VAL A 283 -5.56 12.18 -4.13
C VAL A 283 -4.31 11.33 -4.35
N GLU A 284 -3.58 11.01 -3.28
CA GLU A 284 -2.58 9.96 -3.33
C GLU A 284 -3.23 8.69 -2.74
N ASP A 285 -2.53 7.99 -1.87
CA ASP A 285 -2.96 6.66 -1.42
C ASP A 285 -4.07 6.65 -0.37
N GLY A 286 -4.82 5.55 -0.32
CA GLY A 286 -5.75 5.27 0.76
C GLY A 286 -5.01 5.02 2.07
N ILE A 287 -4.05 4.11 2.03
CA ILE A 287 -3.16 3.80 3.14
C ILE A 287 -1.74 3.71 2.60
N ASN A 288 -0.83 4.50 3.17
CA ASN A 288 0.58 4.47 2.83
C ASN A 288 1.46 4.24 4.06
N ALA A 289 2.43 3.34 3.94
CA ALA A 289 3.46 3.12 4.93
C ALA A 289 4.86 3.04 4.28
N THR A 290 5.84 3.76 4.82
CA THR A 290 7.26 3.49 4.48
C THR A 290 7.79 2.21 5.13
N GLY A 291 7.07 1.72 6.13
CA GLY A 291 7.26 0.42 6.74
C GLY A 291 6.36 -0.65 6.12
N SER A 292 5.91 -1.59 6.95
CA SER A 292 4.95 -2.62 6.56
C SER A 292 3.53 -2.25 6.97
N ILE A 293 2.54 -2.78 6.24
CA ILE A 293 1.12 -2.71 6.56
C ILE A 293 0.64 -4.11 6.96
N VAL A 294 0.02 -4.22 8.13
CA VAL A 294 -0.58 -5.47 8.61
C VAL A 294 -2.06 -5.25 8.93
N MET A 295 -2.92 -6.08 8.33
CA MET A 295 -4.37 -5.99 8.48
C MET A 295 -4.92 -7.32 9.00
N ASN A 296 -5.46 -7.32 10.21
CA ASN A 296 -6.16 -8.47 10.80
C ASN A 296 -7.63 -8.52 10.40
N GLY A 297 -8.25 -7.37 10.14
CA GLY A 297 -9.67 -7.27 9.83
C GLY A 297 -10.10 -5.84 9.49
N GLY A 298 -11.39 -5.57 9.68
CA GLY A 298 -12.03 -4.28 9.38
C GLY A 298 -12.84 -4.29 8.08
N GLU A 299 -13.59 -3.21 7.87
CA GLU A 299 -14.33 -2.90 6.64
C GLU A 299 -13.74 -1.62 6.03
N LEU A 300 -13.15 -1.73 4.84
CA LEU A 300 -12.52 -0.62 4.14
C LEU A 300 -13.24 -0.32 2.82
N GLU A 301 -13.50 0.96 2.57
CA GLU A 301 -13.99 1.50 1.31
C GLU A 301 -13.05 2.64 0.88
N LEU A 302 -12.22 2.40 -0.14
CA LEU A 302 -11.15 3.31 -0.57
C LEU A 302 -11.36 3.79 -2.01
N THR A 303 -11.58 5.09 -2.19
CA THR A 303 -11.67 5.71 -3.53
C THR A 303 -10.55 6.72 -3.71
N VAL A 304 -9.52 6.35 -4.46
CA VAL A 304 -8.24 7.08 -4.48
C VAL A 304 -7.77 7.33 -5.92
N GLN A 305 -6.79 8.22 -6.12
CA GLN A 305 -6.25 8.50 -7.46
C GLN A 305 -4.85 7.93 -7.69
N ASP A 306 -4.14 7.60 -6.61
CA ASP A 306 -2.90 6.80 -6.63
C ASP A 306 -3.26 5.42 -6.05
N ASP A 307 -2.52 4.88 -5.08
CA ASP A 307 -2.70 3.47 -4.72
C ASP A 307 -3.76 3.24 -3.65
N GLY A 308 -4.50 2.13 -3.77
CA GLY A 308 -5.45 1.74 -2.74
C GLY A 308 -4.74 1.56 -1.40
N ILE A 309 -3.78 0.65 -1.36
CA ILE A 309 -2.93 0.35 -0.20
C ILE A 309 -1.49 0.18 -0.69
N HIS A 310 -0.59 1.02 -0.18
CA HIS A 310 0.83 1.06 -0.55
C HIS A 310 1.71 0.82 0.68
N SER A 311 2.57 -0.19 0.64
CA SER A 311 3.66 -0.36 1.60
C SER A 311 5.00 -0.42 0.88
N ASP A 312 6.00 0.36 1.29
CA ASP A 312 7.36 0.25 0.72
C ASP A 312 7.97 -1.16 0.97
N LYS A 313 7.40 -1.91 1.93
CA LYS A 313 7.87 -3.24 2.37
C LYS A 313 6.77 -4.30 2.25
N ASP A 314 6.25 -4.79 3.37
CA ASP A 314 5.28 -5.88 3.36
C ASP A 314 3.85 -5.38 3.49
N LEU A 315 2.98 -5.89 2.62
CA LEU A 315 1.55 -5.83 2.80
C LEU A 315 1.04 -7.21 3.22
N VAL A 316 0.49 -7.30 4.43
CA VAL A 316 -0.01 -8.55 4.99
C VAL A 316 -1.49 -8.41 5.36
N ILE A 317 -2.33 -9.22 4.72
CA ILE A 317 -3.78 -9.22 4.93
C ILE A 317 -4.20 -10.59 5.48
N TYR A 318 -4.56 -10.63 6.76
CA TYR A 318 -5.14 -11.83 7.38
C TYR A 318 -6.64 -11.96 7.13
N GLY A 319 -7.35 -10.85 7.00
CA GLY A 319 -8.79 -10.83 6.84
C GLY A 319 -9.37 -9.42 6.68
N GLY A 320 -10.70 -9.33 6.77
CA GLY A 320 -11.46 -8.09 6.56
C GLY A 320 -12.26 -8.08 5.26
N VAL A 321 -12.99 -7.00 5.07
CA VAL A 321 -13.67 -6.66 3.81
C VAL A 321 -13.00 -5.41 3.26
N ILE A 322 -12.34 -5.52 2.11
CA ILE A 322 -11.58 -4.43 1.49
C ILE A 322 -12.19 -4.18 0.12
N ASN A 323 -12.77 -3.02 -0.07
CA ASN A 323 -13.33 -2.58 -1.34
C ASN A 323 -12.57 -1.34 -1.83
N ILE A 324 -11.94 -1.45 -3.00
CA ILE A 324 -11.17 -0.40 -3.66
C ILE A 324 -11.82 -0.17 -5.03
N PRO A 325 -12.94 0.57 -5.10
CA PRO A 325 -13.66 0.79 -6.36
C PRO A 325 -12.91 1.68 -7.37
N GLN A 326 -11.81 2.34 -6.96
CA GLN A 326 -10.97 3.14 -7.84
C GLN A 326 -9.59 3.36 -7.22
N SER A 327 -8.54 3.07 -7.98
CA SER A 327 -7.15 3.43 -7.70
C SER A 327 -6.29 3.45 -8.98
N TYR A 328 -5.05 3.93 -8.88
CA TYR A 328 -4.01 3.73 -9.88
C TYR A 328 -3.54 2.28 -9.83
N GLU A 329 -2.85 1.86 -8.77
CA GLU A 329 -2.68 0.45 -8.42
C GLU A 329 -3.62 0.04 -7.28
N GLY A 330 -4.07 -1.21 -7.26
CA GLY A 330 -4.96 -1.70 -6.21
C GLY A 330 -4.24 -1.88 -4.88
N LEU A 331 -3.33 -2.85 -4.85
CA LEU A 331 -2.48 -3.17 -3.71
C LEU A 331 -1.02 -3.16 -4.15
N GLU A 332 -0.17 -2.42 -3.45
CA GLU A 332 1.25 -2.35 -3.73
C GLU A 332 2.09 -2.69 -2.49
N GLY A 333 3.14 -3.47 -2.71
CA GLY A 333 4.30 -3.48 -1.83
C GLY A 333 5.37 -4.45 -2.28
N HIS A 334 6.56 -4.43 -1.65
CA HIS A 334 7.64 -5.36 -2.01
C HIS A 334 7.18 -6.82 -1.94
N ARG A 335 6.42 -7.15 -0.90
CA ARG A 335 5.84 -8.48 -0.72
C ARG A 335 4.39 -8.37 -0.30
N ILE A 336 3.50 -8.97 -1.06
CA ILE A 336 2.07 -9.01 -0.77
C ILE A 336 1.71 -10.43 -0.30
N THR A 337 1.19 -10.55 0.92
CA THR A 337 0.72 -11.83 1.48
C THR A 337 -0.74 -11.72 1.92
N ILE A 338 -1.60 -12.56 1.34
CA ILE A 338 -3.03 -12.59 1.68
C ILE A 338 -3.38 -13.96 2.25
N PHE A 339 -3.66 -14.03 3.55
CA PHE A 339 -4.14 -15.23 4.21
C PHE A 339 -5.67 -15.38 4.11
N GLY A 340 -6.41 -14.28 3.95
CA GLY A 340 -7.86 -14.30 3.98
C GLY A 340 -8.51 -12.95 3.71
N GLY A 341 -9.84 -12.90 3.86
CA GLY A 341 -10.65 -11.71 3.63
C GLY A 341 -11.51 -11.77 2.37
N THR A 342 -12.31 -10.73 2.17
CA THR A 342 -13.04 -10.47 0.92
C THR A 342 -12.50 -9.18 0.32
N LEU A 343 -11.87 -9.28 -0.85
CA LEU A 343 -11.22 -8.16 -1.53
C LEU A 343 -11.91 -7.94 -2.88
N ASP A 344 -12.31 -6.71 -3.15
CA ASP A 344 -12.82 -6.27 -4.46
C ASP A 344 -12.02 -5.02 -4.88
N VAL A 345 -11.26 -5.14 -5.96
CA VAL A 345 -10.21 -4.18 -6.33
C VAL A 345 -10.39 -3.77 -7.79
N VAL A 346 -10.49 -2.47 -8.03
CA VAL A 346 -10.58 -1.87 -9.36
C VAL A 346 -9.48 -0.82 -9.53
N SER A 347 -8.60 -1.05 -10.50
CA SER A 347 -7.41 -0.24 -10.73
C SER A 347 -7.26 0.19 -12.19
N THR A 348 -6.60 1.33 -12.41
CA THR A 348 -6.31 1.86 -13.76
C THR A 348 -4.93 1.50 -14.28
N ASP A 349 -4.08 0.95 -13.43
CA ASP A 349 -2.85 0.23 -13.76
C ASP A 349 -3.00 -1.18 -13.16
N ASP A 350 -2.10 -1.60 -12.27
CA ASP A 350 -2.06 -2.97 -11.78
C ASP A 350 -3.08 -3.24 -10.68
N GLY A 351 -3.65 -4.44 -10.68
CA GLY A 351 -4.56 -4.88 -9.64
C GLY A 351 -3.84 -5.15 -8.32
N MET A 352 -2.73 -5.87 -8.40
CA MET A 352 -1.77 -6.05 -7.31
C MET A 352 -0.37 -5.97 -7.90
N ASN A 353 0.50 -5.17 -7.30
CA ASN A 353 1.86 -4.97 -7.74
C ASN A 353 2.84 -5.32 -6.61
N ALA A 354 3.56 -6.43 -6.78
CA ALA A 354 4.67 -6.78 -5.92
C ALA A 354 6.00 -6.32 -6.54
N SER A 355 6.37 -5.09 -6.19
CA SER A 355 7.57 -4.42 -6.68
C SER A 355 8.18 -3.51 -5.61
N GLY A 356 9.29 -2.83 -5.93
CA GLY A 356 10.03 -2.08 -4.93
C GLY A 356 10.84 -3.02 -4.03
N GLY A 357 11.37 -2.51 -2.93
CA GLY A 357 12.34 -3.19 -2.08
C GLY A 357 13.42 -2.22 -1.63
N SER A 358 13.98 -2.44 -0.44
CA SER A 358 15.02 -1.54 0.07
C SER A 358 16.20 -1.53 -0.91
N GLU A 359 16.51 -0.38 -1.51
CA GLU A 359 17.86 -0.14 -2.03
C GLU A 359 18.82 -0.61 -0.94
N SER A 360 19.72 -1.52 -1.27
CA SER A 360 20.61 -2.13 -0.29
C SER A 360 21.21 -1.06 0.63
N GLN A 361 21.37 -1.33 1.93
CA GLN A 361 21.89 -0.33 2.88
C GLN A 361 23.21 0.33 2.41
N GLU A 362 23.97 -0.34 1.53
CA GLU A 362 25.16 0.21 0.87
C GLU A 362 24.84 1.26 -0.21
N GLU A 363 23.80 1.05 -1.01
CA GLU A 363 23.31 2.00 -2.01
C GLU A 363 22.58 3.17 -1.38
N GLU A 364 21.77 2.95 -0.33
CA GLU A 364 21.12 4.03 0.38
C GLU A 364 22.14 4.86 1.20
N ALA A 365 23.15 4.23 1.81
CA ALA A 365 24.27 4.94 2.43
C ALA A 365 25.09 5.72 1.40
N PHE A 366 25.32 5.15 0.22
CA PHE A 366 25.97 5.83 -0.89
C PHE A 366 25.13 7.01 -1.39
N ALA A 367 23.82 6.86 -1.53
CA ALA A 367 22.88 7.90 -1.95
C ALA A 367 22.73 9.01 -0.90
N LYS A 368 22.66 8.67 0.39
CA LYS A 368 22.67 9.62 1.52
C LYS A 368 23.98 10.41 1.55
N GLN A 369 25.13 9.74 1.36
CA GLN A 369 26.43 10.39 1.26
C GLN A 369 26.53 11.29 0.01
N PHE A 370 25.99 10.86 -1.13
CA PHE A 370 25.96 11.63 -2.37
C PHE A 370 25.04 12.86 -2.29
N ARG A 371 23.92 12.76 -1.55
CA ARG A 371 22.99 13.85 -1.24
C ARG A 371 23.61 14.86 -0.26
N GLN A 372 24.32 14.39 0.77
CA GLN A 372 25.04 15.25 1.73
C GLN A 372 26.22 16.01 1.08
N ASP A 373 26.92 15.39 0.13
CA ASP A 373 28.04 16.01 -0.58
C ASP A 373 27.62 16.88 -1.79
N GLY A 374 26.30 17.09 -1.99
CA GLY A 374 25.77 17.96 -3.04
C GLY A 374 26.13 17.51 -4.46
N GLY A 375 26.29 16.19 -4.68
CA GLY A 375 26.62 15.61 -5.99
C GLY A 375 28.05 15.90 -6.49
N ARG A 376 28.99 16.30 -5.61
CA ARG A 376 30.40 16.46 -5.98
C ARG A 376 31.19 15.19 -5.69
N MET A 377 31.55 14.44 -6.74
CA MET A 377 32.66 13.47 -6.63
C MET A 377 33.94 14.22 -6.24
N GLN A 378 34.42 14.02 -5.02
CA GLN A 378 35.74 14.48 -4.60
C GLN A 378 36.80 13.55 -5.23
N MET A 379 37.22 13.88 -6.45
CA MET A 379 38.45 13.32 -7.01
C MET A 379 39.61 13.76 -6.13
N SER A 380 40.13 12.84 -5.31
CA SER A 380 41.32 13.05 -4.50
C SER A 380 42.47 13.58 -5.38
N GLU A 381 43.09 14.67 -4.92
CA GLU A 381 44.14 15.40 -5.61
C GLU A 381 45.30 14.48 -6.04
N LYS A 382 45.68 14.58 -7.33
CA LYS A 382 46.98 14.10 -7.81
C LYS A 382 48.08 14.91 -7.11
N PRO A 383 49.13 14.28 -6.54
CA PRO A 383 50.31 15.01 -6.14
C PRO A 383 51.06 15.51 -7.38
N GLU A 384 51.50 16.76 -7.34
CA GLU A 384 52.25 17.44 -8.40
C GLU A 384 53.64 16.82 -8.66
N GLU A 385 54.11 17.02 -9.89
CA GLU A 385 55.30 16.48 -10.54
C GLU A 385 56.62 16.72 -9.78
N GLU A 386 57.40 15.65 -9.57
CA GLU A 386 58.87 15.74 -9.53
C GLU A 386 59.45 15.15 -10.83
N THR A 387 60.30 15.96 -11.45
CA THR A 387 60.91 15.78 -12.76
C THR A 387 61.74 14.49 -12.90
N MET A 388 61.54 13.74 -13.99
CA MET A 388 62.36 12.58 -14.35
C MET A 388 63.73 12.99 -14.93
N PRO A 389 64.85 12.36 -14.54
CA PRO A 389 66.09 12.41 -15.28
C PRO A 389 66.14 11.35 -16.41
N GLU A 390 66.73 11.76 -17.53
CA GLU A 390 67.02 10.93 -18.70
C GLU A 390 68.10 9.86 -18.46
N ASN A 391 67.91 8.72 -19.13
CA ASN A 391 68.88 7.71 -19.55
C ASN A 391 69.51 6.78 -18.49
N GLY A 392 69.35 5.47 -18.71
CA GLY A 392 70.44 4.50 -18.54
C GLY A 392 70.18 3.31 -17.63
N GLU A 393 70.02 2.15 -18.28
CA GLU A 393 70.49 0.82 -17.86
C GLU A 393 69.76 0.06 -16.72
N PHE A 394 69.31 -1.15 -17.08
CA PHE A 394 68.88 -2.23 -16.18
C PHE A 394 70.07 -2.81 -15.41
N PRO A 395 69.86 -3.21 -14.14
CA PRO A 395 70.56 -4.36 -13.57
C PRO A 395 69.60 -5.45 -13.06
N GLU A 396 70.17 -6.65 -13.01
CA GLU A 396 69.57 -7.97 -12.79
C GLU A 396 69.20 -8.27 -11.32
N SER A 397 68.24 -9.20 -11.19
CA SER A 397 67.98 -10.22 -10.15
C SER A 397 68.57 -10.09 -8.75
N GLU A 398 67.72 -10.28 -7.73
CA GLU A 398 68.06 -11.10 -6.54
C GLU A 398 66.80 -11.64 -5.82
N GLU A 399 66.71 -12.98 -5.84
CA GLU A 399 66.20 -13.99 -4.90
C GLU A 399 64.93 -13.78 -4.01
N ILE A 400 64.00 -14.72 -4.20
CA ILE A 400 62.87 -15.09 -3.33
C ILE A 400 63.38 -16.15 -2.32
N PRO A 401 63.07 -16.05 -1.02
CA PRO A 401 63.47 -17.08 -0.05
C PRO A 401 62.56 -18.34 -0.10
N GLU A 402 63.22 -19.50 -0.14
CA GLU A 402 62.66 -20.85 -0.03
C GLU A 402 62.18 -21.19 1.40
N ASN A 403 60.98 -21.77 1.52
CA ASN A 403 60.73 -23.04 2.22
C ASN A 403 59.22 -23.39 2.27
N GLY A 404 58.88 -24.61 1.84
CA GLY A 404 57.58 -25.23 2.12
C GLY A 404 57.16 -26.26 1.06
N GLU A 405 57.29 -27.54 1.39
CA GLU A 405 57.17 -28.73 0.53
C GLU A 405 55.80 -28.93 -0.16
N ALA A 406 55.83 -29.58 -1.33
CA ALA A 406 54.68 -29.97 -2.16
C ALA A 406 54.11 -31.37 -1.80
N PRO A 407 52.84 -31.63 -2.15
CA PRO A 407 52.43 -32.95 -2.62
C PRO A 407 51.77 -32.95 -4.01
N GLU A 408 51.77 -34.14 -4.61
CA GLU A 408 51.66 -34.52 -6.03
C GLU A 408 50.26 -34.40 -6.68
N LYS A 409 50.23 -34.22 -8.01
CA LYS A 409 49.06 -34.36 -8.90
C LYS A 409 48.90 -35.80 -9.41
N PRO A 410 47.66 -36.28 -9.66
CA PRO A 410 47.42 -37.42 -10.54
C PRO A 410 47.28 -37.00 -12.01
N GLU A 411 47.65 -37.95 -12.88
CA GLU A 411 47.76 -37.90 -14.34
C GLU A 411 46.41 -37.84 -15.07
N GLU A 412 46.33 -37.07 -16.17
CA GLU A 412 45.26 -37.17 -17.17
C GLU A 412 45.58 -38.23 -18.23
N GLY A 413 44.60 -39.10 -18.47
CA GLY A 413 44.64 -40.17 -19.46
C GLY A 413 44.32 -39.68 -20.88
N THR A 414 45.01 -40.29 -21.84
CA THR A 414 44.96 -40.10 -23.28
C THR A 414 43.64 -40.55 -23.94
N MET A 415 43.19 -39.82 -24.98
CA MET A 415 42.22 -40.28 -25.99
C MET A 415 42.93 -40.48 -27.36
N PRO A 416 42.61 -41.53 -28.15
CA PRO A 416 43.35 -41.88 -29.37
C PRO A 416 42.82 -41.25 -30.66
N GLU A 417 43.72 -41.23 -31.66
CA GLU A 417 43.57 -40.82 -33.06
C GLU A 417 42.69 -41.75 -33.93
N ASN A 418 42.07 -41.16 -34.96
CA ASN A 418 41.72 -41.63 -36.32
C ASN A 418 40.37 -40.98 -36.73
N GLY A 419 40.15 -40.35 -37.89
CA GLY A 419 40.89 -40.16 -39.13
C GLY A 419 39.90 -39.71 -40.23
N GLU A 420 40.39 -38.91 -41.17
CA GLU A 420 39.86 -38.63 -42.52
C GLU A 420 38.72 -37.60 -42.76
N PHE A 421 39.11 -36.53 -43.49
CA PHE A 421 38.26 -35.67 -44.34
C PHE A 421 38.36 -36.14 -45.81
N PRO A 422 37.34 -35.82 -46.65
CA PRO A 422 37.69 -35.21 -47.93
C PRO A 422 36.82 -33.99 -48.32
N GLU A 423 37.35 -33.30 -49.34
CA GLU A 423 37.10 -31.95 -49.85
C GLU A 423 35.78 -31.70 -50.62
N SER A 424 35.40 -30.41 -50.60
CA SER A 424 34.91 -29.54 -51.70
C SER A 424 33.57 -29.80 -52.40
N GLY A 425 32.77 -28.72 -52.49
CA GLY A 425 31.66 -28.54 -53.44
C GLY A 425 31.11 -27.11 -53.36
N GLU A 426 31.15 -26.41 -54.49
CA GLU A 426 30.91 -24.98 -54.72
C GLU A 426 29.46 -24.50 -54.45
N ILE A 427 29.29 -23.20 -54.10
CA ILE A 427 28.01 -22.49 -54.14
C ILE A 427 28.11 -21.34 -55.16
N PRO A 428 27.19 -21.21 -56.14
CA PRO A 428 27.25 -20.17 -57.16
C PRO A 428 26.62 -18.84 -56.70
N GLU A 429 27.23 -17.75 -57.15
CA GLU A 429 26.72 -16.37 -57.13
C GLU A 429 25.53 -16.18 -58.09
N ASN A 430 24.49 -15.45 -57.67
CA ASN A 430 23.66 -14.61 -58.55
C ASN A 430 22.79 -13.58 -57.79
N SER A 431 22.76 -12.38 -58.39
CA SER A 431 21.74 -11.33 -58.45
C SER A 431 21.61 -10.31 -57.30
N GLU A 432 22.43 -9.27 -57.43
CA GLU A 432 22.03 -7.89 -57.77
C GLU A 432 20.62 -7.39 -57.37
N THR A 433 20.65 -6.43 -56.43
CA THR A 433 19.99 -5.10 -56.41
C THR A 433 18.55 -4.96 -56.92
N LEU A 434 17.66 -4.55 -56.01
CA LEU A 434 16.43 -3.81 -56.34
C LEU A 434 16.38 -2.48 -55.58
N GLU A 435 16.06 -1.44 -56.33
CA GLU A 435 16.03 -0.03 -55.96
C GLU A 435 14.87 0.33 -55.01
N LYS A 436 15.06 1.40 -54.25
CA LYS A 436 14.04 2.11 -53.45
C LYS A 436 12.88 2.61 -54.33
N PRO A 437 11.64 2.60 -53.84
CA PRO A 437 10.60 3.51 -54.33
C PRO A 437 10.41 4.74 -53.43
N GLU A 438 9.97 5.78 -54.12
CA GLU A 438 9.85 7.20 -53.83
C GLU A 438 8.91 7.62 -52.69
N GLU A 439 9.17 8.82 -52.17
CA GLU A 439 8.34 9.60 -51.24
C GLU A 439 6.92 9.81 -51.79
N GLY A 440 5.93 9.38 -51.02
CA GLY A 440 4.51 9.67 -51.21
C GLY A 440 4.03 10.67 -50.15
N ALA A 441 3.30 11.69 -50.61
CA ALA A 441 2.90 12.88 -49.87
C ALA A 441 2.11 12.65 -48.56
N ALA A 442 2.36 13.53 -47.59
CA ALA A 442 1.64 13.67 -46.33
C ALA A 442 0.17 14.08 -46.54
N PRO A 443 -0.78 13.54 -45.74
CA PRO A 443 -2.12 14.10 -45.65
C PRO A 443 -2.16 15.28 -44.66
N GLU A 444 -2.91 16.31 -45.03
CA GLU A 444 -3.16 17.54 -44.27
C GLU A 444 -3.97 17.29 -42.99
N ILE A 445 -3.56 17.93 -41.89
CA ILE A 445 -4.26 17.94 -40.60
C ILE A 445 -5.32 19.05 -40.62
N PRO A 446 -6.61 18.79 -40.30
CA PRO A 446 -7.56 19.85 -40.04
C PRO A 446 -7.39 20.41 -38.62
N GLU A 447 -7.19 21.73 -38.53
CA GLU A 447 -7.27 22.51 -37.29
C GLU A 447 -8.72 22.60 -36.75
N ASN A 448 -8.80 22.76 -35.42
CA ASN A 448 -9.95 23.05 -34.56
C ASN A 448 -10.81 21.88 -34.04
N GLY A 449 -10.44 21.43 -32.84
CA GLY A 449 -11.33 20.87 -31.83
C GLY A 449 -10.67 21.01 -30.46
N THR A 450 -11.25 21.82 -29.58
CA THR A 450 -10.76 22.12 -28.22
C THR A 450 -10.67 20.85 -27.37
N MET A 451 -9.47 20.48 -26.91
CA MET A 451 -9.31 19.56 -25.78
C MET A 451 -9.50 20.35 -24.48
N SER A 452 -10.49 19.93 -23.70
CA SER A 452 -10.61 20.26 -22.28
C SER A 452 -9.49 19.56 -21.51
N GLU A 453 -8.86 20.31 -20.62
CA GLU A 453 -7.76 19.88 -19.76
C GLU A 453 -8.16 18.67 -18.90
N MET A 454 -7.39 17.59 -19.01
CA MET A 454 -7.29 16.55 -17.98
C MET A 454 -6.17 16.97 -17.00
N PRO A 455 -6.33 16.78 -15.68
CA PRO A 455 -5.31 17.14 -14.71
C PRO A 455 -4.09 16.22 -14.86
N ARG A 456 -2.90 16.82 -14.77
CA ARG A 456 -1.63 16.09 -14.73
C ARG A 456 -1.48 15.43 -13.36
N GLY A 457 -1.59 14.10 -13.31
CA GLY A 457 -1.15 13.29 -12.18
C GLY A 457 0.34 13.50 -11.91
N GLY A 458 0.68 13.53 -10.62
CA GLY A 458 2.00 13.86 -10.10
C GLY A 458 2.99 12.74 -10.37
N MET A 459 3.92 12.98 -11.28
CA MET A 459 5.10 12.16 -11.46
C MET A 459 6.14 12.56 -10.41
N HIS A 460 6.15 11.90 -9.25
CA HIS A 460 7.32 11.82 -8.36
C HIS A 460 8.16 10.60 -8.82
N GLY A 461 9.47 10.59 -9.00
CA GLY A 461 10.50 11.60 -8.82
C GLY A 461 11.86 11.04 -9.28
N GLY A 462 11.95 10.45 -10.47
CA GLY A 462 13.22 10.06 -11.11
C GLY A 462 13.96 11.28 -11.69
N ARG A 463 15.08 11.67 -11.07
CA ARG A 463 15.87 12.86 -11.43
C ARG A 463 16.27 12.91 -12.91
N ASN A 464 15.88 14.02 -13.55
CA ASN A 464 16.22 14.36 -14.92
C ASN A 464 17.66 14.92 -15.01
N GLY A 465 18.61 14.10 -15.45
CA GLY A 465 19.97 14.50 -15.84
C GLY A 465 20.21 14.23 -17.32
N GLY A 466 20.00 15.24 -18.17
CA GLY A 466 20.07 15.10 -19.62
C GLY A 466 21.42 14.60 -20.14
N MET A 467 21.42 13.42 -20.78
CA MET A 467 22.50 12.92 -21.62
C MET A 467 21.88 12.37 -22.91
N GLN A 468 22.37 12.85 -24.05
CA GLN A 468 21.92 12.48 -25.39
C GLN A 468 22.12 10.98 -25.62
N TRP A 469 21.03 10.22 -25.78
CA TRP A 469 21.11 8.81 -26.18
C TRP A 469 21.09 8.71 -27.70
N GLN A 470 22.21 8.21 -28.22
CA GLN A 470 22.37 7.72 -29.57
C GLN A 470 21.80 6.30 -29.65
N GLU A 471 21.11 6.01 -30.76
CA GLU A 471 20.32 4.81 -31.03
C GLU A 471 21.00 3.48 -30.65
N GLY A 472 20.31 2.68 -29.84
CA GLY A 472 20.61 1.28 -29.58
C GLY A 472 19.37 0.57 -29.03
N MET A 473 18.60 -0.07 -29.91
CA MET A 473 17.46 -0.91 -29.54
C MET A 473 17.96 -2.17 -28.82
N GLY A 474 17.70 -2.24 -27.51
CA GLY A 474 17.70 -3.47 -26.72
C GLY A 474 16.32 -3.61 -26.08
N ARG A 475 15.66 -4.75 -26.29
CA ARG A 475 14.47 -5.15 -25.52
C ARG A 475 14.90 -5.25 -24.06
N GLY A 476 14.37 -4.39 -23.19
CA GLY A 476 14.56 -4.50 -21.75
C GLY A 476 13.81 -5.74 -21.26
N GLY A 477 14.51 -6.69 -20.65
CA GLY A 477 13.87 -7.63 -19.74
C GLY A 477 13.70 -6.93 -18.39
N MET A 478 12.66 -7.29 -17.63
CA MET A 478 12.60 -7.00 -16.20
C MET A 478 13.87 -7.55 -15.55
N ASP A 479 14.57 -6.73 -14.78
CA ASP A 479 15.52 -7.24 -13.81
C ASP A 479 14.66 -7.89 -12.72
N SER A 480 14.57 -9.21 -12.74
CA SER A 480 13.76 -9.98 -11.78
C SER A 480 14.26 -9.78 -10.35
N ASP A 481 13.35 -9.55 -9.40
CA ASP A 481 13.64 -9.44 -7.97
C ASP A 481 13.28 -10.74 -7.25
N SER A 482 14.27 -11.42 -6.65
CA SER A 482 14.04 -12.67 -5.92
C SER A 482 13.40 -12.51 -4.55
N GLU A 483 13.30 -11.29 -4.03
CA GLU A 483 12.65 -11.00 -2.74
C GLU A 483 11.18 -10.61 -2.91
N ALA A 484 10.82 -10.08 -4.08
CA ALA A 484 9.45 -9.68 -4.39
C ALA A 484 8.53 -10.90 -4.61
N TYR A 485 7.31 -10.84 -4.07
CA TYR A 485 6.28 -11.83 -4.39
C TYR A 485 4.86 -11.36 -4.10
N ILE A 486 3.91 -11.97 -4.81
CA ILE A 486 2.50 -12.05 -4.38
C ILE A 486 2.23 -13.48 -3.92
N ARG A 487 1.70 -13.66 -2.71
CA ARG A 487 1.37 -14.95 -2.11
C ARG A 487 -0.04 -14.97 -1.57
N ILE A 488 -0.88 -15.85 -2.11
CA ILE A 488 -2.29 -15.99 -1.74
C ILE A 488 -2.49 -17.34 -1.05
N CYS A 489 -2.61 -17.33 0.29
CA CYS A 489 -2.94 -18.51 1.10
C CYS A 489 -4.45 -18.72 1.23
N GLY A 490 -5.27 -17.68 1.00
CA GLY A 490 -6.72 -17.73 1.24
C GLY A 490 -7.46 -16.48 0.80
N GLY A 491 -8.77 -16.44 1.11
CA GLY A 491 -9.66 -15.31 0.81
C GLY A 491 -10.53 -15.49 -0.43
N ASN A 492 -11.41 -14.51 -0.66
CA ASN A 492 -12.19 -14.36 -1.88
C ASN A 492 -11.85 -13.00 -2.50
N ILE A 493 -11.13 -13.04 -3.62
CA ILE A 493 -10.43 -11.89 -4.19
C ILE A 493 -10.96 -11.69 -5.61
N GLN A 494 -11.46 -10.49 -5.89
CA GLN A 494 -11.81 -10.04 -7.23
C GLN A 494 -10.95 -8.83 -7.60
N VAL A 495 -10.36 -8.88 -8.79
CA VAL A 495 -9.49 -7.82 -9.32
C VAL A 495 -9.96 -7.47 -10.72
N GLU A 496 -10.15 -6.17 -10.97
CA GLU A 496 -10.42 -5.59 -12.28
C GLU A 496 -9.37 -4.52 -12.59
N ALA A 497 -8.38 -4.87 -13.41
CA ALA A 497 -7.21 -4.03 -13.70
C ALA A 497 -7.17 -3.60 -15.16
N GLU A 498 -6.84 -2.34 -15.45
CA GLU A 498 -6.54 -1.86 -16.80
C GLU A 498 -5.09 -2.12 -17.23
N GLY A 499 -4.16 -2.24 -16.27
CA GLY A 499 -2.82 -2.81 -16.39
C GLY A 499 -2.81 -4.30 -16.03
N ASP A 500 -1.70 -4.79 -15.49
CA ASP A 500 -1.57 -6.19 -15.11
C ASP A 500 -2.54 -6.55 -13.98
N GLY A 501 -3.11 -7.75 -14.07
CA GLY A 501 -4.05 -8.22 -13.06
C GLY A 501 -3.36 -8.47 -11.72
N LEU A 502 -2.34 -9.32 -11.76
CA LEU A 502 -1.44 -9.63 -10.65
C LEU A 502 -0.03 -9.51 -11.23
N ASP A 503 0.74 -8.52 -10.80
CA ASP A 503 2.11 -8.30 -11.24
C ASP A 503 3.09 -8.53 -10.10
N SER A 504 4.15 -9.30 -10.34
CA SER A 504 5.27 -9.38 -9.42
C SER A 504 6.58 -9.35 -10.18
N ASN A 505 7.49 -8.47 -9.78
CA ASN A 505 8.86 -8.53 -10.30
C ASN A 505 9.62 -9.80 -9.88
N GLY A 506 9.05 -10.60 -8.97
CA GLY A 506 9.58 -11.88 -8.50
C GLY A 506 8.61 -13.03 -8.71
N TYR A 507 8.04 -13.53 -7.62
CA TYR A 507 7.27 -14.78 -7.61
C TYR A 507 5.77 -14.58 -7.44
N PHE A 508 4.99 -15.51 -7.97
CA PHE A 508 3.57 -15.65 -7.65
C PHE A 508 3.29 -17.01 -7.01
N TYR A 509 2.62 -17.02 -5.86
CA TYR A 509 2.27 -18.24 -5.14
C TYR A 509 0.76 -18.32 -4.90
N MET A 510 0.13 -19.33 -5.48
CA MET A 510 -1.29 -19.66 -5.29
C MET A 510 -1.43 -20.90 -4.43
N GLU A 511 -1.71 -20.72 -3.13
CA GLU A 511 -1.74 -21.77 -2.12
C GLU A 511 -3.15 -22.02 -1.54
N GLY A 512 -4.07 -21.07 -1.71
CA GLY A 512 -5.46 -21.22 -1.27
C GLY A 512 -6.37 -20.09 -1.71
N GLY A 513 -7.63 -20.13 -1.26
CA GLY A 513 -8.63 -19.10 -1.57
C GLY A 513 -9.23 -19.22 -2.98
N THR A 514 -9.97 -18.18 -3.37
CA THR A 514 -10.56 -18.00 -4.70
C THR A 514 -10.19 -16.64 -5.24
N VAL A 515 -9.58 -16.60 -6.42
CA VAL A 515 -9.07 -15.38 -7.06
C VAL A 515 -9.65 -15.27 -8.46
N LEU A 516 -10.33 -14.16 -8.73
CA LEU A 516 -10.96 -13.86 -10.01
C LEU A 516 -10.36 -12.57 -10.55
N VAL A 517 -9.64 -12.65 -11.67
CA VAL A 517 -8.92 -11.52 -12.24
C VAL A 517 -9.46 -11.22 -13.63
N ALA A 518 -10.02 -10.04 -13.81
CA ALA A 518 -10.39 -9.47 -15.09
C ALA A 518 -9.39 -8.38 -15.44
N GLY A 519 -8.45 -8.66 -16.32
CA GLY A 519 -7.49 -7.65 -16.75
C GLY A 519 -6.46 -8.23 -17.71
N PRO A 520 -5.77 -7.41 -18.49
CA PRO A 520 -6.23 -6.22 -19.19
C PRO A 520 -6.76 -6.57 -20.58
N VAL A 521 -7.36 -5.59 -21.26
CA VAL A 521 -7.77 -5.74 -22.68
C VAL A 521 -6.58 -5.45 -23.61
N GLY A 522 -5.64 -4.61 -23.17
CA GLY A 522 -4.44 -4.23 -23.89
C GLY A 522 -3.46 -5.41 -24.05
N GLY A 523 -2.73 -5.47 -25.16
CA GLY A 523 -1.71 -6.51 -25.39
C GLY A 523 -0.33 -6.20 -24.84
N GLY A 524 -0.17 -5.09 -24.12
CA GLY A 524 1.08 -4.71 -23.44
C GLY A 524 1.28 -5.43 -22.11
N ASP A 525 0.17 -5.89 -21.54
CA ASP A 525 0.03 -6.32 -20.15
C ASP A 525 -0.78 -7.64 -20.12
N SER A 526 -0.96 -8.24 -18.94
CA SER A 526 -1.44 -9.61 -18.75
C SER A 526 -2.28 -9.80 -17.47
N ALA A 527 -3.09 -10.86 -17.42
CA ALA A 527 -3.90 -11.12 -16.22
C ALA A 527 -3.07 -11.65 -15.04
N LEU A 528 -1.87 -12.14 -15.32
CA LEU A 528 -0.91 -12.72 -14.38
C LEU A 528 0.47 -12.45 -14.98
N ASP A 529 1.24 -11.57 -14.36
CA ASP A 529 2.64 -11.28 -14.68
C ASP A 529 3.55 -11.62 -13.51
N TYR A 530 4.70 -12.20 -13.81
CA TYR A 530 5.72 -12.51 -12.82
C TYR A 530 7.11 -12.58 -13.45
N GLY A 531 8.13 -12.09 -12.73
CA GLY A 531 9.52 -12.07 -13.19
C GLY A 531 10.25 -13.42 -13.08
N LEU A 532 9.85 -14.29 -12.14
CA LEU A 532 10.52 -15.56 -11.82
C LEU A 532 9.62 -16.78 -12.03
N GLU A 533 9.03 -17.32 -10.97
CA GLU A 533 8.15 -18.51 -11.05
C GLU A 533 6.76 -18.20 -10.48
N ALA A 534 5.75 -18.80 -11.09
CA ALA A 534 4.39 -18.86 -10.58
C ALA A 534 4.03 -20.29 -10.20
N GLU A 535 3.79 -20.56 -8.93
CA GLU A 535 3.49 -21.90 -8.42
C GLU A 535 2.08 -21.99 -7.86
N ALA A 536 1.33 -23.00 -8.32
CA ALA A 536 0.06 -23.39 -7.72
C ALA A 536 0.22 -24.68 -6.90
N SER A 537 -0.21 -24.64 -5.64
CA SER A 537 -0.29 -25.79 -4.73
C SER A 537 -1.66 -25.93 -4.07
N GLY A 538 -2.52 -24.92 -4.18
CA GLY A 538 -3.88 -24.92 -3.65
C GLY A 538 -4.76 -23.81 -4.24
N GLY A 539 -6.01 -23.76 -3.79
CA GLY A 539 -7.00 -22.73 -4.16
C GLY A 539 -7.39 -22.70 -5.64
N THR A 540 -8.33 -21.81 -5.98
CA THR A 540 -8.84 -21.65 -7.36
C THR A 540 -8.52 -20.26 -7.87
N LEU A 541 -7.86 -20.16 -9.03
CA LEU A 541 -7.67 -18.88 -9.72
C LEU A 541 -8.25 -18.96 -11.13
N VAL A 542 -8.94 -17.91 -11.54
CA VAL A 542 -9.42 -17.67 -12.90
C VAL A 542 -8.97 -16.27 -13.31
N ALA A 543 -7.94 -16.20 -14.15
CA ALA A 543 -7.41 -14.95 -14.65
C ALA A 543 -7.68 -14.83 -16.15
N ALA A 544 -8.47 -13.83 -16.54
CA ALA A 544 -8.91 -13.61 -17.91
C ALA A 544 -8.44 -12.24 -18.41
N GLY A 545 -7.73 -12.25 -19.53
CA GLY A 545 -7.07 -11.05 -20.04
C GLY A 545 -6.72 -11.12 -21.51
N SER A 546 -5.82 -10.25 -21.92
CA SER A 546 -5.26 -10.25 -23.27
C SER A 546 -4.40 -11.48 -23.53
N SER A 547 -4.28 -11.89 -24.79
CA SER A 547 -3.39 -12.98 -25.21
C SER A 547 -1.97 -12.51 -25.58
N GLY A 548 -1.73 -11.19 -25.60
CA GLY A 548 -0.47 -10.59 -26.08
C GLY A 548 0.75 -10.95 -25.24
N MET A 549 0.62 -10.78 -23.92
CA MET A 549 1.64 -11.09 -22.91
C MET A 549 1.17 -12.21 -21.96
N ALA A 550 0.16 -12.99 -22.37
CA ALA A 550 -0.40 -14.04 -21.52
C ALA A 550 0.66 -15.09 -21.16
N GLN A 551 0.79 -15.32 -19.87
CA GLN A 551 1.58 -16.39 -19.29
C GLN A 551 0.72 -17.21 -18.32
N GLY A 552 1.08 -18.47 -18.14
CA GLY A 552 0.42 -19.38 -17.22
C GLY A 552 1.34 -19.71 -16.05
N PHE A 553 0.93 -20.66 -15.21
CA PHE A 553 1.79 -21.14 -14.13
C PHE A 553 3.03 -21.88 -14.63
N SER A 554 4.07 -21.88 -13.80
CA SER A 554 5.31 -22.61 -14.02
C SER A 554 5.11 -24.12 -13.87
N GLN A 555 5.96 -24.91 -14.54
CA GLN A 555 5.91 -26.39 -14.52
C GLN A 555 6.21 -27.00 -13.15
N SER A 556 6.75 -26.21 -12.21
CA SER A 556 6.96 -26.59 -10.81
C SER A 556 5.65 -26.69 -10.02
N SER A 557 4.56 -26.14 -10.53
CA SER A 557 3.24 -26.22 -9.88
C SER A 557 2.81 -27.67 -9.63
N SER A 558 2.41 -27.95 -8.39
CA SER A 558 1.90 -29.27 -7.99
C SER A 558 0.40 -29.44 -8.22
N GLN A 559 -0.32 -28.33 -8.41
CA GLN A 559 -1.73 -28.30 -8.73
C GLN A 559 -1.96 -28.15 -10.24
N GLY A 560 -2.97 -28.87 -10.76
CA GLY A 560 -3.36 -28.79 -12.16
C GLY A 560 -3.75 -27.37 -12.58
N ASN A 561 -3.26 -26.96 -13.75
CA ASN A 561 -3.49 -25.63 -14.30
C ASN A 561 -3.36 -25.65 -15.83
N PHE A 562 -3.90 -24.63 -16.49
CA PHE A 562 -3.67 -24.39 -17.91
C PHE A 562 -3.82 -22.91 -18.26
N LEU A 563 -3.20 -22.52 -19.37
CA LEU A 563 -3.47 -21.29 -20.11
C LEU A 563 -4.11 -21.65 -21.45
N HIS A 564 -5.25 -21.03 -21.76
CA HIS A 564 -5.90 -21.13 -23.06
C HIS A 564 -6.01 -19.77 -23.74
N ASN A 565 -5.56 -19.69 -25.00
CA ASN A 565 -5.72 -18.50 -25.85
C ASN A 565 -6.79 -18.75 -26.92
N PHE A 566 -7.82 -17.91 -26.91
CA PHE A 566 -8.88 -17.91 -27.92
C PHE A 566 -8.40 -17.27 -29.22
N SER A 567 -8.94 -17.72 -30.36
CA SER A 567 -8.59 -17.13 -31.65
C SER A 567 -9.11 -15.71 -31.85
N GLU A 568 -10.20 -15.37 -31.16
CA GLU A 568 -10.83 -14.06 -31.19
C GLU A 568 -11.10 -13.59 -29.76
N SER A 569 -11.25 -12.28 -29.57
CA SER A 569 -11.62 -11.74 -28.26
C SER A 569 -13.05 -12.13 -27.90
N ILE A 570 -13.21 -12.67 -26.69
CA ILE A 570 -14.48 -12.94 -26.05
C ILE A 570 -15.02 -11.63 -25.44
N PRO A 571 -16.27 -11.23 -25.71
CA PRO A 571 -16.83 -9.99 -25.19
C PRO A 571 -16.90 -9.94 -23.65
N ALA A 572 -16.78 -8.73 -23.10
CA ALA A 572 -17.13 -8.44 -21.71
C ALA A 572 -18.51 -8.98 -21.33
N GLU A 573 -18.71 -9.25 -20.04
CA GLU A 573 -19.92 -9.87 -19.47
C GLU A 573 -20.18 -11.31 -19.90
N SER A 574 -19.24 -11.95 -20.62
CA SER A 574 -19.33 -13.37 -20.94
C SER A 574 -19.05 -14.24 -19.72
N ILE A 575 -19.69 -15.40 -19.67
CA ILE A 575 -19.45 -16.40 -18.61
C ILE A 575 -18.29 -17.29 -19.06
N ILE A 576 -17.25 -17.36 -18.22
CA ILE A 576 -16.20 -18.38 -18.28
C ILE A 576 -16.68 -19.54 -17.41
N SER A 577 -16.84 -20.71 -18.00
CA SER A 577 -17.25 -21.92 -17.28
C SER A 577 -16.29 -23.06 -17.60
N LEU A 578 -15.84 -23.76 -16.56
CA LEU A 578 -15.02 -24.95 -16.68
C LEU A 578 -15.76 -26.13 -16.05
N LYS A 579 -15.85 -27.22 -16.80
CA LYS A 579 -16.53 -28.44 -16.38
C LYS A 579 -15.65 -29.66 -16.56
N THR A 580 -15.86 -30.68 -15.75
CA THR A 580 -15.33 -32.02 -16.00
C THR A 580 -15.93 -32.60 -17.30
N GLY A 581 -15.31 -33.61 -17.89
CA GLY A 581 -15.83 -34.29 -19.08
C GLY A 581 -17.22 -34.95 -18.91
N ASP A 582 -17.67 -35.18 -17.68
CA ASP A 582 -19.03 -35.65 -17.38
C ASP A 582 -20.03 -34.52 -17.01
N GLY A 583 -19.56 -33.26 -17.02
CA GLY A 583 -20.39 -32.06 -16.94
C GLY A 583 -20.59 -31.48 -15.54
N GLU A 584 -19.79 -31.90 -14.55
CA GLU A 584 -19.73 -31.27 -13.23
C GLU A 584 -19.00 -29.91 -13.33
N GLU A 585 -19.54 -28.88 -12.66
CA GLU A 585 -19.03 -27.51 -12.76
C GLU A 585 -17.96 -27.25 -11.70
N ILE A 586 -16.78 -26.82 -12.16
CA ILE A 586 -15.62 -26.45 -11.32
C ILE A 586 -15.58 -24.94 -11.15
N VAL A 587 -15.74 -24.21 -12.25
CA VAL A 587 -15.71 -22.74 -12.31
C VAL A 587 -16.93 -22.26 -13.09
N SER A 588 -17.57 -21.19 -12.61
CA SER A 588 -18.51 -20.37 -13.37
C SER A 588 -18.41 -18.92 -12.92
N TRP A 589 -17.82 -18.07 -13.75
CA TRP A 589 -17.60 -16.66 -13.45
C TRP A 589 -18.00 -15.76 -14.62
N ARG A 590 -18.60 -14.60 -14.33
CA ARG A 590 -18.91 -13.56 -15.32
C ARG A 590 -17.79 -12.53 -15.33
N CYS A 591 -16.92 -12.61 -16.34
CA CYS A 591 -15.82 -11.65 -16.49
C CYS A 591 -16.37 -10.28 -16.93
N GLN A 592 -16.05 -9.24 -16.16
CA GLN A 592 -16.53 -7.87 -16.44
C GLN A 592 -15.81 -7.21 -17.64
N LYS A 593 -14.66 -7.76 -18.06
CA LYS A 593 -13.85 -7.24 -19.16
C LYS A 593 -13.84 -8.19 -20.35
N ALA A 594 -13.57 -7.64 -21.54
CA ALA A 594 -13.29 -8.47 -22.70
C ALA A 594 -11.94 -9.16 -22.53
N PHE A 595 -11.81 -10.39 -23.03
CA PHE A 595 -10.59 -11.17 -22.86
C PHE A 595 -10.30 -12.00 -24.12
N GLN A 596 -9.09 -12.54 -24.22
CA GLN A 596 -8.65 -13.45 -25.28
C GLN A 596 -7.79 -14.59 -24.71
N SER A 597 -7.37 -14.50 -23.45
CA SER A 597 -6.70 -15.57 -22.72
C SER A 597 -7.46 -15.88 -21.44
N VAL A 598 -7.34 -17.12 -20.97
CA VAL A 598 -7.79 -17.55 -19.65
C VAL A 598 -6.74 -18.48 -19.05
N VAL A 599 -6.27 -18.15 -17.85
CA VAL A 599 -5.47 -19.00 -16.97
C VAL A 599 -6.40 -19.55 -15.89
N ILE A 600 -6.43 -20.87 -15.70
CA ILE A 600 -7.17 -21.49 -14.61
C ILE A 600 -6.28 -22.47 -13.87
N THR A 601 -6.29 -22.39 -12.54
CA THR A 601 -5.87 -23.48 -11.65
C THR A 601 -6.96 -23.76 -10.62
N SER A 602 -7.09 -25.02 -10.21
CA SER A 602 -8.02 -25.43 -9.17
C SER A 602 -7.59 -26.80 -8.60
N PRO A 603 -7.89 -27.12 -7.33
CA PRO A 603 -7.55 -28.42 -6.75
C PRO A 603 -8.33 -29.57 -7.43
N GLU A 604 -9.39 -29.25 -8.16
CA GLU A 604 -10.20 -30.22 -8.92
C GLU A 604 -9.56 -30.61 -10.26
N LEU A 605 -8.52 -29.89 -10.70
CA LEU A 605 -7.77 -30.20 -11.91
C LEU A 605 -6.71 -31.27 -11.66
N THR A 606 -6.99 -32.47 -12.16
CA THR A 606 -6.10 -33.63 -12.12
C THR A 606 -5.54 -33.97 -13.51
N GLU A 607 -4.25 -34.29 -13.59
CA GLU A 607 -3.60 -34.83 -14.80
C GLU A 607 -4.26 -36.12 -15.29
N GLY A 608 -4.31 -36.30 -16.61
CA GLY A 608 -4.90 -37.44 -17.30
C GLY A 608 -6.41 -37.35 -17.55
N ASN A 609 -7.03 -36.24 -17.19
CA ASN A 609 -8.46 -35.98 -17.39
C ASN A 609 -8.69 -34.92 -18.48
N THR A 610 -9.88 -34.97 -19.09
CA THR A 610 -10.36 -33.97 -20.05
C THR A 610 -11.43 -33.09 -19.39
N TYR A 611 -11.35 -31.79 -19.63
CA TYR A 611 -12.26 -30.75 -19.16
C TYR A 611 -12.86 -30.00 -20.34
N VAL A 612 -14.00 -29.35 -20.13
CA VAL A 612 -14.70 -28.54 -21.14
C VAL A 612 -14.72 -27.10 -20.66
N LEU A 613 -13.95 -26.24 -21.35
CA LEU A 613 -13.95 -24.80 -21.18
C LEU A 613 -14.97 -24.18 -22.13
N THR A 614 -15.88 -23.37 -21.60
CA THR A 614 -16.82 -22.56 -22.38
C THR A 614 -16.65 -21.09 -22.06
N ALA A 615 -16.59 -20.25 -23.09
CA ALA A 615 -16.50 -18.80 -22.95
C ALA A 615 -17.24 -18.11 -24.11
N GLY A 616 -18.31 -17.39 -23.80
CA GLY A 616 -19.18 -16.83 -24.84
C GLY A 616 -19.80 -17.94 -25.71
N ASP A 617 -19.53 -17.91 -27.03
CA ASP A 617 -19.96 -18.93 -27.98
C ASP A 617 -18.90 -20.04 -28.22
N GLU A 618 -17.71 -19.91 -27.61
CA GLU A 618 -16.62 -20.88 -27.76
C GLU A 618 -16.75 -22.05 -26.76
N GLU A 619 -16.41 -23.25 -27.22
CA GLU A 619 -16.33 -24.47 -26.43
C GLU A 619 -15.06 -25.23 -26.82
N VAL A 620 -14.22 -25.55 -25.84
CA VAL A 620 -12.89 -26.15 -26.03
C VAL A 620 -12.69 -27.29 -25.05
N GLU A 621 -12.17 -28.43 -25.55
CA GLU A 621 -11.68 -29.51 -24.70
C GLU A 621 -10.25 -29.19 -24.23
N ILE A 622 -10.02 -29.29 -22.93
CA ILE A 622 -8.72 -29.10 -22.28
C ILE A 622 -8.29 -30.44 -21.69
N ASP A 623 -7.21 -31.01 -22.23
CA ASP A 623 -6.57 -32.21 -21.68
C ASP A 623 -5.42 -31.79 -20.76
N LEU A 624 -5.40 -32.30 -19.53
CA LEU A 624 -4.28 -32.14 -18.59
C LEU A 624 -3.41 -33.38 -18.51
#